data_AF-A0A7S2T5X3-F1
#
_entry.id   AF-A0A7S2T5X3-F1
#
_cell.length_a   1.000
_cell.length_b   1.000
_cell.length_c   1.000
_cell.angle_alpha   90.00
_cell.angle_beta   90.00
_cell.angle_gamma   90.00
#
_symmetry.space_group_name_H-M   'P 1'
#
loop_
_entity.id
_entity.type
_entity.pdbx_description
1 polymer ?
#
loop_
_entity_poly.entity_id
_entity_poly.type
_entity_poly.pdbx_seq_one_letter_code
_entity_poly.pdbx_strand_id
1 'polypeptide(L)'
;GASVVRRSVNNNSNRRGWTGNVGRRIPRVDTTTRGTRLLGHNDHNHQWGLGGTCRVVSGAASAAEMYCDACGTRTVMRVPDGDNRERRVCPSCHKIHYINPKVVVGCLVECCRGEGDGLKRQVLLCRRGIDPCKGLWTLPAGFQECGESTSEGAARETREEANAEVRVLAPYAHLDIPLISQTYVIFRAQFKQALDSGGAPMDCESLHSPGEETLETQLFDLDSIPFEKLAFSSVKIVLQSYLEDIKRDRYSFHHGTIVKQPGVAADIPQFS
;
A
#
# COMPACT_ATOMS: atom_id res chain seq x y z
N GLY A 1 -31.46 -37.76 38.04
CA GLY A 1 -32.14 -37.61 36.73
C GLY A 1 -31.27 -36.71 35.89
N ALA A 2 -30.67 -37.23 34.81
CA ALA A 2 -31.22 -37.25 33.45
C ALA A 2 -31.44 -35.80 32.93
N SER A 3 -30.89 -35.35 31.81
CA SER A 3 -30.63 -36.05 30.55
C SER A 3 -29.67 -35.25 29.64
N VAL A 4 -28.80 -35.97 28.94
CA VAL A 4 -27.91 -35.50 27.86
C VAL A 4 -28.64 -35.60 26.53
N VAL A 5 -28.63 -34.55 25.71
CA VAL A 5 -29.09 -34.58 24.31
C VAL A 5 -27.88 -34.51 23.39
N ARG A 6 -27.55 -35.62 22.72
CA ARG A 6 -26.61 -35.67 21.59
C ARG A 6 -27.40 -35.54 20.28
N ARG A 7 -27.00 -34.61 19.41
CA ARG A 7 -27.43 -34.58 17.99
C ARG A 7 -26.30 -35.12 17.11
N SER A 8 -26.60 -36.16 16.34
CA SER A 8 -25.76 -36.73 15.30
C SER A 8 -25.84 -35.87 14.03
N VAL A 9 -24.71 -35.58 13.40
CA VAL A 9 -24.66 -35.05 12.03
C VAL A 9 -24.19 -36.16 11.10
N ASN A 10 -25.01 -36.36 10.06
CA ASN A 10 -24.94 -37.43 9.08
C ASN A 10 -23.86 -37.13 8.04
N ASN A 11 -23.06 -38.14 7.71
CA ASN A 11 -21.97 -38.05 6.75
C ASN A 11 -22.45 -38.70 5.45
N ASN A 12 -22.52 -37.95 4.33
CA ASN A 12 -22.62 -38.62 3.03
C ASN A 12 -21.94 -37.86 1.88
N SER A 13 -21.14 -38.66 1.18
CA SER A 13 -20.43 -38.51 -0.08
C SER A 13 -21.03 -37.59 -1.16
N ASN A 14 -20.17 -36.92 -1.93
CA ASN A 14 -19.89 -37.40 -3.30
C ASN A 14 -18.69 -36.71 -3.95
N ARG A 15 -17.70 -37.51 -4.37
CA ARG A 15 -16.68 -37.14 -5.36
C ARG A 15 -17.33 -37.16 -6.75
N ARG A 16 -17.13 -36.12 -7.55
CA ARG A 16 -17.24 -36.20 -9.02
C ARG A 16 -16.07 -35.47 -9.64
N GLY A 17 -15.27 -36.22 -10.39
CA GLY A 17 -14.16 -35.71 -11.17
C GLY A 17 -14.65 -34.89 -12.36
N TRP A 18 -13.82 -33.93 -12.74
CA TRP A 18 -13.95 -33.16 -13.98
C TRP A 18 -12.75 -33.48 -14.87
N THR A 19 -13.01 -34.18 -15.96
CA THR A 19 -12.13 -34.33 -17.12
C THR A 19 -12.51 -33.28 -18.15
N GLY A 20 -11.57 -32.47 -18.62
CA GLY A 20 -11.86 -31.41 -19.58
C GLY A 20 -10.63 -30.84 -20.28
N ASN A 21 -10.12 -31.59 -21.25
CA ASN A 21 -9.48 -31.20 -22.51
C ASN A 21 -8.47 -30.03 -22.55
N VAL A 22 -7.21 -30.39 -22.83
CA VAL A 22 -6.09 -29.49 -23.16
C VAL A 22 -5.99 -29.37 -24.68
N GLY A 23 -6.03 -28.14 -25.21
CA GLY A 23 -5.64 -27.91 -26.59
C GLY A 23 -6.03 -26.55 -27.14
N ARG A 24 -5.07 -25.61 -27.18
CA ARG A 24 -4.77 -24.78 -28.37
C ARG A 24 -3.46 -24.02 -28.17
N ARG A 25 -2.66 -24.03 -29.24
CA ARG A 25 -1.25 -23.59 -29.34
C ARG A 25 -1.14 -22.06 -29.42
N ILE A 26 -0.11 -21.51 -28.78
CA ILE A 26 0.33 -20.10 -28.89
C ILE A 26 1.42 -20.01 -29.97
N PRO A 27 1.44 -19.02 -30.87
CA PRO A 27 2.54 -18.85 -31.85
C PRO A 27 3.78 -18.22 -31.21
N ARG A 28 4.96 -18.73 -31.59
CA ARG A 28 6.29 -18.19 -31.26
C ARG A 28 6.55 -16.89 -32.03
N VAL A 29 7.21 -15.93 -31.37
CA VAL A 29 7.77 -14.72 -31.99
C VAL A 29 9.30 -14.87 -32.03
N ASP A 30 9.86 -14.68 -33.22
CA ASP A 30 11.29 -14.81 -33.52
C ASP A 30 12.13 -13.69 -32.89
N THR A 31 13.29 -14.08 -32.37
CA THR A 31 14.36 -13.21 -31.89
C THR A 31 15.42 -13.03 -32.99
N THR A 32 15.66 -11.79 -33.42
CA THR A 32 16.88 -11.45 -34.17
C THR A 32 17.58 -10.22 -33.58
N THR A 33 18.88 -10.43 -33.37
CA THR A 33 19.91 -9.63 -32.71
C THR A 33 20.43 -8.47 -33.56
N ARG A 34 20.88 -7.37 -32.91
CA ARG A 34 22.00 -6.44 -33.23
C ARG A 34 21.84 -5.23 -32.27
N GLY A 35 22.77 -4.75 -31.45
CA GLY A 35 24.22 -4.83 -31.43
C GLY A 35 24.80 -3.45 -31.73
N THR A 36 24.99 -2.58 -30.72
CA THR A 36 26.02 -1.52 -30.76
C THR A 36 26.33 -0.96 -29.36
N ARG A 37 27.62 -0.75 -29.14
CA ARG A 37 28.32 -0.32 -27.93
C ARG A 37 28.61 1.18 -28.04
N LEU A 38 28.35 1.97 -27.01
CA LEU A 38 29.01 3.28 -26.81
C LEU A 38 29.29 3.49 -25.31
N LEU A 39 30.57 3.79 -25.04
CA LEU A 39 31.10 4.32 -23.78
C LEU A 39 30.77 5.81 -23.68
N GLY A 40 30.55 6.34 -22.48
CA GLY A 40 30.47 7.79 -22.27
C GLY A 40 29.97 8.18 -20.89
N HIS A 41 30.77 8.96 -20.18
CA HIS A 41 30.65 9.38 -18.78
C HIS A 41 29.41 10.22 -18.42
N ASN A 42 29.08 10.14 -17.12
CA ASN A 42 28.45 11.12 -16.22
C ASN A 42 27.71 12.30 -16.85
N ASP A 43 26.43 12.45 -16.50
CA ASP A 43 25.84 13.76 -16.23
C ASP A 43 24.75 13.68 -15.15
N HIS A 44 24.78 14.67 -14.27
CA HIS A 44 23.76 14.96 -13.27
C HIS A 44 22.40 15.18 -13.95
N ASN A 45 21.38 14.40 -13.62
CA ASN A 45 20.06 14.58 -14.20
C ASN A 45 19.10 15.27 -13.22
N HIS A 46 19.15 16.60 -13.19
CA HIS A 46 18.02 17.44 -12.86
C HIS A 46 17.39 17.94 -14.16
N GLN A 47 16.40 17.20 -14.66
CA GLN A 47 15.45 17.73 -15.65
C GLN A 47 14.17 16.91 -15.62
N TRP A 48 13.09 17.46 -15.05
CA TRP A 48 11.76 16.89 -15.20
C TRP A 48 10.81 17.96 -15.72
N GLY A 49 10.42 17.80 -16.99
CA GLY A 49 9.38 18.60 -17.61
C GLY A 49 8.03 18.35 -16.97
N LEU A 50 7.19 19.38 -17.00
CA LEU A 50 5.77 19.34 -16.64
C LEU A 50 5.07 18.24 -17.46
N GLY A 51 4.84 17.07 -16.85
CA GLY A 51 4.22 15.91 -17.52
C GLY A 51 4.80 14.52 -17.20
N GLY A 52 5.67 14.39 -16.19
CA GLY A 52 6.29 13.10 -15.86
C GLY A 52 5.33 12.08 -15.23
N THR A 53 5.14 10.92 -15.87
CA THR A 53 4.46 9.76 -15.28
C THR A 53 5.23 9.29 -14.03
N CYS A 54 4.56 9.20 -12.88
CA CYS A 54 5.15 8.64 -11.67
C CYS A 54 5.45 7.15 -11.85
N ARG A 55 6.72 6.75 -11.82
CA ARG A 55 7.16 5.36 -12.10
C ARG A 55 7.78 4.70 -10.88
N VAL A 56 7.63 3.38 -10.80
CA VAL A 56 8.31 2.58 -9.79
C VAL A 56 9.80 2.50 -10.13
N VAL A 57 10.62 3.14 -9.30
CA VAL A 57 12.08 3.02 -9.31
C VAL A 57 12.50 2.06 -8.19
N SER A 58 13.26 1.02 -8.54
CA SER A 58 13.94 0.20 -7.54
C SER A 58 14.99 1.05 -6.84
N GLY A 59 14.96 1.14 -5.51
CA GLY A 59 15.95 1.91 -4.76
C GLY A 59 17.36 1.40 -5.02
N ALA A 60 18.25 2.26 -5.53
CA ALA A 60 19.69 2.00 -5.51
C ALA A 60 20.21 2.21 -4.09
N ALA A 61 21.11 1.34 -3.64
CA ALA A 61 21.70 1.46 -2.30
C ALA A 61 22.48 2.78 -2.15
N SER A 62 22.26 3.50 -1.06
CA SER A 62 22.92 4.77 -0.74
C SER A 62 24.37 4.56 -0.28
N ALA A 63 25.18 5.62 -0.29
CA ALA A 63 26.58 5.54 0.14
C ALA A 63 26.77 5.17 1.62
N ALA A 64 25.83 5.54 2.49
CA ALA A 64 25.82 5.14 3.90
C ALA A 64 25.59 3.61 4.06
N GLU A 65 24.88 3.00 3.13
CA GLU A 65 24.66 1.55 3.09
C GLU A 65 25.88 0.76 2.64
N MET A 66 27.00 1.42 2.32
CA MET A 66 28.26 0.75 1.97
C MET A 66 29.16 0.48 3.18
N TYR A 67 28.93 1.07 4.35
CA TYR A 67 29.83 0.97 5.50
C TYR A 67 29.16 0.31 6.72
N CYS A 68 29.98 -0.34 7.55
CA CYS A 68 29.53 -1.03 8.75
C CYS A 68 29.24 -0.03 9.87
N ASP A 69 27.99 0.01 10.33
CA ASP A 69 27.54 0.82 11.48
C ASP A 69 28.29 0.54 12.80
N ALA A 70 28.95 -0.62 12.94
CA ALA A 70 29.64 -1.01 14.16
C ALA A 70 31.13 -0.63 14.18
N CYS A 71 31.79 -0.59 13.01
CA CYS A 71 33.26 -0.40 12.95
C CYS A 71 33.75 0.48 11.79
N GLY A 72 32.85 1.05 10.98
CA GLY A 72 33.19 1.95 9.87
C GLY A 72 33.84 1.28 8.66
N THR A 73 34.04 -0.03 8.66
CA THR A 73 34.64 -0.75 7.52
C THR A 73 33.66 -0.85 6.35
N ARG A 74 34.14 -0.70 5.12
CA ARG A 74 33.32 -0.93 3.92
C ARG A 74 32.83 -2.37 3.87
N THR A 75 31.53 -2.55 3.74
CA THR A 75 30.86 -3.84 3.62
C THR A 75 30.96 -4.41 2.21
N VAL A 76 30.73 -5.72 2.08
CA VAL A 76 30.72 -6.44 0.80
C VAL A 76 29.44 -7.27 0.68
N MET A 77 28.96 -7.47 -0.54
CA MET A 77 27.91 -8.45 -0.82
C MET A 77 28.52 -9.84 -0.90
N ARG A 78 28.06 -10.78 -0.07
CA ARG A 78 28.42 -12.19 -0.14
C ARG A 78 27.30 -13.05 0.45
N VAL A 79 27.31 -14.35 0.16
CA VAL A 79 26.44 -15.32 0.85
C VAL A 79 27.15 -15.76 2.14
N PRO A 80 26.62 -15.45 3.34
CA PRO A 80 27.18 -15.97 4.60
C PRO A 80 27.11 -17.50 4.68
N ASP A 81 28.01 -18.12 5.45
CA ASP A 81 27.96 -19.56 5.71
C ASP A 81 26.62 -19.95 6.34
N GLY A 82 25.95 -20.94 5.74
CA GLY A 82 24.62 -21.39 6.17
C GLY A 82 23.44 -20.54 5.68
N ASP A 83 23.67 -19.47 4.91
CA ASP A 83 22.62 -18.70 4.23
C ASP A 83 22.53 -19.12 2.74
N ASN A 84 21.43 -18.74 2.07
CA ASN A 84 21.20 -18.99 0.64
C ASN A 84 20.99 -17.69 -0.16
N ARG A 85 21.22 -16.54 0.46
CA ARG A 85 21.04 -15.22 -0.15
C ARG A 85 22.27 -14.35 0.06
N GLU A 86 22.52 -13.48 -0.92
CA GLU A 86 23.51 -12.44 -0.77
C GLU A 86 23.07 -11.45 0.31
N ARG A 87 23.98 -11.17 1.23
CA ARG A 87 23.82 -10.21 2.31
C ARG A 87 24.95 -9.21 2.27
N ARG A 88 24.68 -8.03 2.81
CA ARG A 88 25.74 -7.07 3.12
C ARG A 88 26.44 -7.53 4.38
N VAL A 89 27.72 -7.88 4.28
CA VAL A 89 28.52 -8.38 5.40
C VAL A 89 29.76 -7.51 5.58
N CYS A 90 30.09 -7.20 6.84
CA CYS A 90 31.35 -6.55 7.17
C CYS A 90 32.50 -7.57 7.15
N PRO A 91 33.58 -7.37 6.37
CA PRO A 91 34.72 -8.29 6.34
C PRO A 91 35.61 -8.20 7.60
N SER A 92 35.47 -7.13 8.40
CA SER A 92 36.29 -6.91 9.60
C SER A 92 35.67 -7.53 10.85
N CYS A 93 34.43 -7.15 11.19
CA CYS A 93 33.75 -7.63 12.40
C CYS A 93 32.72 -8.74 12.13
N HIS A 94 32.56 -9.17 10.88
CA HIS A 94 31.62 -10.21 10.45
C HIS A 94 30.12 -9.91 10.67
N LYS A 95 29.76 -8.70 11.10
CA LYS A 95 28.36 -8.28 11.23
C LYS A 95 27.63 -8.37 9.89
N ILE A 96 26.45 -8.99 9.91
CA ILE A 96 25.51 -9.02 8.78
C ILE A 96 24.57 -7.82 8.92
N HIS A 97 24.44 -7.03 7.86
CA HIS A 97 23.53 -5.91 7.80
C HIS A 97 22.30 -6.30 6.98
N TYR A 98 21.20 -6.60 7.68
CA TYR A 98 19.94 -6.94 7.06
C TYR A 98 19.29 -5.71 6.43
N ILE A 99 18.75 -5.90 5.23
CA ILE A 99 17.82 -4.96 4.61
C ILE A 99 16.43 -5.49 4.91
N ASN A 100 15.67 -4.73 5.70
CA ASN A 100 14.32 -5.10 6.12
C ASN A 100 13.30 -4.39 5.24
N PRO A 101 12.14 -5.02 4.96
CA PRO A 101 11.01 -4.32 4.36
C PRO A 101 10.57 -3.14 5.21
N LYS A 102 10.09 -2.08 4.56
CA LYS A 102 9.47 -0.94 5.25
C LYS A 102 7.97 -1.16 5.37
N VAL A 103 7.41 -0.83 6.53
CA VAL A 103 5.96 -0.85 6.75
C VAL A 103 5.42 0.55 6.49
N VAL A 104 4.43 0.65 5.61
CA VAL A 104 3.63 1.85 5.38
C VAL A 104 2.28 1.65 6.04
N VAL A 105 1.87 2.59 6.88
CA VAL A 105 0.61 2.55 7.64
C VAL A 105 -0.26 3.72 7.22
N GLY A 106 -1.57 3.53 7.19
CA GLY A 106 -2.48 4.61 6.78
C GLY A 106 -3.95 4.34 7.09
N CYS A 107 -4.79 5.33 6.84
CA CYS A 107 -6.22 5.26 7.11
C CYS A 107 -7.08 5.48 5.87
N LEU A 108 -8.09 4.63 5.70
CA LEU A 108 -9.32 4.93 4.97
C LEU A 108 -10.27 5.62 5.96
N VAL A 109 -10.28 6.95 5.96
CA VAL A 109 -11.10 7.75 6.86
C VAL A 109 -12.48 7.94 6.26
N GLU A 110 -13.49 7.41 6.93
CA GLU A 110 -14.90 7.47 6.53
C GLU A 110 -15.59 8.67 7.20
N CYS A 111 -16.43 9.37 6.45
CA CYS A 111 -17.44 10.28 6.98
C CYS A 111 -18.80 9.97 6.35
N CYS A 112 -19.88 10.23 7.08
CA CYS A 112 -21.25 10.16 6.56
C CYS A 112 -21.91 11.50 6.81
N ARG A 113 -22.35 12.19 5.76
CA ARG A 113 -23.14 13.42 5.88
C ARG A 113 -24.60 13.17 5.52
N GLY A 114 -25.49 13.97 6.10
CA GLY A 114 -26.89 14.00 5.66
C GLY A 114 -27.01 14.67 4.29
N GLU A 115 -27.87 14.15 3.43
CA GLU A 115 -28.24 14.78 2.15
C GLU A 115 -29.72 14.54 1.88
N GLY A 116 -30.53 15.59 2.03
CA GLY A 116 -32.00 15.46 2.02
C GLY A 116 -32.46 14.49 3.11
N ASP A 117 -33.28 13.51 2.72
CA ASP A 117 -33.75 12.42 3.60
C ASP A 117 -32.77 11.24 3.69
N GLY A 118 -31.60 11.32 3.04
CA GLY A 118 -30.64 10.25 2.90
C GLY A 118 -29.29 10.50 3.57
N LEU A 119 -28.41 9.51 3.46
CA LEU A 119 -27.02 9.57 3.91
C LEU A 119 -26.09 9.42 2.72
N LYS A 120 -25.04 10.25 2.71
CA LYS A 120 -23.96 10.12 1.73
C LYS A 120 -22.65 9.79 2.42
N ARG A 121 -22.02 8.70 1.96
CA ARG A 121 -20.72 8.23 2.43
C ARG A 121 -19.62 8.96 1.68
N GLN A 122 -18.61 9.37 2.42
CA GLN A 122 -17.45 10.08 1.92
C GLN A 122 -16.17 9.46 2.48
N VAL A 123 -15.08 9.63 1.73
CA VAL A 123 -13.74 9.25 2.16
C VAL A 123 -12.79 10.44 2.04
N LEU A 124 -11.90 10.60 3.02
CA LEU A 124 -10.87 11.63 2.99
C LEU A 124 -9.71 11.21 2.09
N LEU A 125 -9.33 12.06 1.14
CA LEU A 125 -8.10 11.91 0.37
C LEU A 125 -7.19 13.13 0.56
N CYS A 126 -5.89 12.91 0.39
CA CYS A 126 -4.84 13.92 0.43
C CYS A 126 -4.19 14.03 -0.95
N ARG A 127 -4.02 15.25 -1.47
CA ARG A 127 -3.25 15.48 -2.70
C ARG A 127 -1.79 15.76 -2.33
N ARG A 128 -0.87 14.94 -2.83
CA ARG A 128 0.54 14.97 -2.45
C ARG A 128 1.24 16.27 -2.85
N GLY A 129 1.98 16.89 -1.93
CA GLY A 129 2.83 18.07 -2.16
C GLY A 129 4.29 17.75 -2.46
N ILE A 130 4.69 16.51 -2.27
CA ILE A 130 6.06 16.02 -2.43
C ILE A 130 6.16 14.89 -3.46
N ASP A 131 7.36 14.69 -3.98
CA ASP A 131 7.68 13.56 -4.85
C ASP A 131 7.87 12.25 -4.05
N PRO A 132 7.63 11.08 -4.67
CA PRO A 132 7.12 10.89 -6.03
C PRO A 132 5.61 11.18 -6.12
N CYS A 133 5.07 11.27 -7.34
CA CYS A 133 3.63 11.41 -7.60
C CYS A 133 3.01 12.70 -7.04
N LYS A 134 3.76 13.81 -7.00
CA LYS A 134 3.25 15.13 -6.60
C LYS A 134 2.01 15.52 -7.42
N GLY A 135 0.99 16.06 -6.75
CA GLY A 135 -0.26 16.50 -7.37
C GLY A 135 -1.31 15.40 -7.58
N LEU A 136 -0.99 14.14 -7.27
CA LEU A 136 -1.94 13.02 -7.28
C LEU A 136 -2.54 12.76 -5.89
N TRP A 137 -3.71 12.13 -5.85
CA TRP A 137 -4.47 11.84 -4.64
C TRP A 137 -4.07 10.51 -4.01
N THR A 138 -4.06 10.45 -2.68
CA THR A 138 -3.78 9.24 -1.90
C THR A 138 -4.63 9.20 -0.63
N LEU A 139 -4.68 8.05 0.02
CA LEU A 139 -5.08 7.97 1.43
C LEU A 139 -3.98 8.55 2.30
N PRO A 140 -4.31 9.11 3.48
CA PRO A 140 -3.30 9.51 4.44
C PRO A 140 -2.47 8.30 4.89
N ALA A 141 -1.18 8.30 4.60
CA ALA A 141 -0.30 7.16 4.85
C ALA A 141 1.19 7.48 4.76
N GLY A 142 1.97 6.92 5.68
CA GLY A 142 3.43 7.05 5.70
C GLY A 142 4.12 5.90 6.43
N PHE A 143 5.41 6.05 6.71
CA PHE A 143 6.18 4.95 7.30
C PHE A 143 5.85 4.75 8.77
N GLN A 144 5.76 3.50 9.19
CA GLN A 144 5.69 3.18 10.61
C GLN A 144 7.01 3.54 11.29
N GLU A 145 6.92 4.25 12.41
CA GLU A 145 8.06 4.60 13.24
C GLU A 145 8.38 3.53 14.30
N CYS A 146 9.60 3.57 14.82
CA CYS A 146 10.00 2.70 15.93
C CYS A 146 9.30 3.12 17.21
N GLY A 147 8.66 2.18 17.90
CA GLY A 147 8.02 2.42 19.20
C GLY A 147 6.52 2.71 19.14
N GLU A 148 5.92 2.76 17.94
CA GLU A 148 4.47 2.85 17.75
C GLU A 148 3.86 1.54 17.20
N SER A 149 2.60 1.29 17.52
CA SER A 149 1.78 0.29 16.84
C SER A 149 1.39 0.77 15.43
N THR A 150 0.99 -0.17 14.56
CA THR A 150 0.55 0.16 13.20
C THR A 150 -0.69 1.06 13.17
N SER A 151 -1.60 0.91 14.14
CA SER A 151 -2.76 1.78 14.29
C SER A 151 -2.41 3.17 14.80
N GLU A 152 -1.42 3.29 15.71
CA GLU A 152 -0.94 4.60 16.18
C GLU A 152 -0.26 5.36 15.04
N GLY A 153 0.62 4.69 14.28
CA GLY A 153 1.24 5.28 13.10
C GLY A 153 0.22 5.70 12.05
N ALA A 154 -0.79 4.86 11.76
CA ALA A 154 -1.86 5.22 10.82
C ALA A 154 -2.64 6.48 11.26
N ALA A 155 -2.89 6.64 12.56
CA ALA A 155 -3.55 7.82 13.12
C ALA A 155 -2.62 9.05 13.13
N ARG A 156 -1.32 8.87 13.42
CA ARG A 156 -0.29 9.91 13.34
C ARG A 156 -0.18 10.46 11.93
N GLU A 157 0.00 9.60 10.94
CA GLU A 157 0.08 9.98 9.52
C GLU A 157 -1.17 10.73 9.06
N THR A 158 -2.36 10.32 9.53
CA THR A 158 -3.61 11.04 9.24
C THR A 158 -3.64 12.44 9.85
N ARG A 159 -3.10 12.60 11.07
CA ARG A 159 -2.95 13.91 11.71
C ARG A 159 -1.92 14.77 10.97
N GLU A 160 -0.78 14.20 10.59
CA GLU A 160 0.32 14.94 9.94
C GLU A 160 -0.06 15.39 8.52
N GLU A 161 -0.67 14.52 7.72
CA GLU A 161 -0.98 14.83 6.32
C GLU A 161 -2.31 15.59 6.15
N ALA A 162 -3.25 15.44 7.08
CA ALA A 162 -4.61 15.98 6.94
C ALA A 162 -5.15 16.76 8.14
N ASN A 163 -4.33 17.01 9.17
CA ASN A 163 -4.73 17.68 10.42
C ASN A 163 -6.04 17.10 11.00
N ALA A 164 -6.28 15.80 10.75
CA ALA A 164 -7.54 15.14 11.05
C ALA A 164 -7.40 14.22 12.25
N GLU A 165 -8.24 14.43 13.26
CA GLU A 165 -8.33 13.57 14.44
C GLU A 165 -9.22 12.38 14.15
N VAL A 166 -8.63 11.18 14.12
CA VAL A 166 -9.36 9.95 13.79
C VAL A 166 -9.27 8.91 14.91
N ARG A 167 -10.29 8.05 14.98
CA ARG A 167 -10.23 6.80 15.72
C ARG A 167 -10.13 5.65 14.72
N VAL A 168 -9.06 4.87 14.85
CA VAL A 168 -8.88 3.63 14.09
C VAL A 168 -9.91 2.60 14.54
N LEU A 169 -10.65 2.04 13.58
CA LEU A 169 -11.73 1.09 13.84
C LEU A 169 -11.25 -0.37 13.72
N ALA A 170 -10.64 -0.71 12.58
CA ALA A 170 -10.21 -2.06 12.30
C ALA A 170 -9.16 -2.10 11.16
N PRO A 171 -8.25 -3.09 11.15
CA PRO A 171 -7.45 -3.40 9.97
C PRO A 171 -8.36 -3.66 8.77
N TYR A 172 -8.00 -3.15 7.60
CA TYR A 172 -8.85 -3.23 6.42
C TYR A 172 -8.14 -3.83 5.22
N ALA A 173 -6.91 -3.40 4.93
CA ALA A 173 -6.12 -3.97 3.85
C ALA A 173 -4.67 -4.18 4.28
N HIS A 174 -4.08 -5.31 3.86
CA HIS A 174 -2.65 -5.58 3.94
C HIS A 174 -2.11 -5.95 2.57
N LEU A 175 -1.33 -5.06 1.97
CA LEU A 175 -0.83 -5.20 0.60
C LEU A 175 0.69 -5.21 0.56
N ASP A 176 1.27 -6.31 0.09
CA ASP A 176 2.71 -6.45 -0.08
C ASP A 176 3.14 -5.98 -1.47
N ILE A 177 4.24 -5.22 -1.54
CA ILE A 177 4.86 -4.78 -2.81
C ILE A 177 6.35 -5.20 -2.81
N PRO A 178 6.65 -6.47 -3.13
CA PRO A 178 8.00 -7.02 -2.98
C PRO A 178 9.06 -6.29 -3.80
N LEU A 179 8.72 -5.80 -5.00
CA LEU A 179 9.67 -5.10 -5.88
C LEU A 179 10.36 -3.91 -5.19
N ILE A 180 9.63 -3.21 -4.32
CA ILE A 180 10.15 -2.05 -3.55
C ILE A 180 10.35 -2.35 -2.07
N SER A 181 10.23 -3.63 -1.66
CA SER A 181 10.37 -4.08 -0.27
C SER A 181 9.48 -3.29 0.71
N GLN A 182 8.21 -3.09 0.35
CA GLN A 182 7.25 -2.41 1.21
C GLN A 182 6.03 -3.28 1.48
N THR A 183 5.45 -3.10 2.66
CA THR A 183 4.15 -3.67 3.04
C THR A 183 3.25 -2.53 3.52
N TYR A 184 2.04 -2.45 2.97
CA TYR A 184 1.04 -1.44 3.32
C TYR A 184 0.02 -2.06 4.26
N VAL A 185 -0.23 -1.43 5.41
CA VAL A 185 -1.28 -1.79 6.35
C VAL A 185 -2.24 -0.61 6.47
N ILE A 186 -3.41 -0.75 5.87
CA ILE A 186 -4.45 0.29 5.86
C ILE A 186 -5.56 -0.10 6.82
N PHE A 187 -5.95 0.86 7.65
CA PHE A 187 -7.04 0.73 8.61
C PHE A 187 -8.27 1.50 8.14
N ARG A 188 -9.46 1.00 8.47
CA ARG A 188 -10.65 1.85 8.46
C ARG A 188 -10.63 2.73 9.69
N ALA A 189 -10.99 3.99 9.52
CA ALA A 189 -11.04 4.97 10.58
C ALA A 189 -12.24 5.91 10.38
N GLN A 190 -12.64 6.58 11.45
CA GLN A 190 -13.63 7.65 11.41
C GLN A 190 -13.12 8.86 12.17
N PHE A 191 -13.60 10.05 11.79
CA PHE A 191 -13.35 11.26 12.56
C PHE A 191 -13.79 11.06 14.01
N LYS A 192 -12.96 11.51 14.94
CA LYS A 192 -13.21 11.35 16.38
C LYS A 192 -14.55 12.01 16.77
N GLN A 193 -14.83 13.19 16.23
CA GLN A 193 -16.05 13.95 16.45
C GLN A 193 -17.30 13.19 15.97
N ALA A 194 -17.21 12.47 14.85
CA ALA A 194 -18.32 11.67 14.33
C ALA A 194 -18.64 10.47 15.23
N LEU A 195 -17.64 9.89 15.89
CA LEU A 195 -17.87 8.82 16.86
C LEU A 195 -18.37 9.36 18.20
N ASP A 196 -17.82 10.48 18.64
CA ASP A 196 -18.20 11.11 19.91
C ASP A 196 -19.64 11.67 19.86
N SER A 197 -20.19 11.94 18.66
CA SER A 197 -21.61 12.26 18.42
C SER A 197 -22.52 11.03 18.33
N GLY A 198 -22.02 9.83 18.65
CA GLY A 198 -22.79 8.58 18.58
C GLY A 198 -22.92 8.00 17.18
N GLY A 199 -22.06 8.40 16.24
CA GLY A 199 -22.12 7.95 14.84
C GLY A 199 -23.20 8.67 14.02
N ALA A 200 -23.73 9.78 14.53
CA ALA A 200 -24.71 10.57 13.81
C ALA A 200 -24.08 11.15 12.54
N PRO A 201 -24.82 11.21 11.42
CA PRO A 201 -24.36 11.85 10.21
C PRO A 201 -23.98 13.31 10.48
N MET A 202 -22.83 13.73 9.97
CA MET A 202 -22.36 15.10 10.13
C MET A 202 -21.55 15.55 8.92
N ASP A 203 -21.47 16.86 8.75
CA ASP A 203 -20.53 17.46 7.81
C ASP A 203 -19.13 17.46 8.45
N CYS A 204 -18.19 16.75 7.82
CA CYS A 204 -16.81 16.63 8.30
C CYS A 204 -15.84 17.58 7.60
N GLU A 205 -16.30 18.48 6.73
CA GLU A 205 -15.41 19.34 5.91
C GLU A 205 -14.51 20.24 6.77
N SER A 206 -14.99 20.67 7.94
CA SER A 206 -14.19 21.47 8.89
C SER A 206 -13.23 20.66 9.78
N LEU A 207 -13.21 19.32 9.64
CA LEU A 207 -12.44 18.42 10.50
C LEU A 207 -11.10 17.99 9.89
N HIS A 208 -10.74 18.52 8.73
CA HIS A 208 -9.46 18.26 8.07
C HIS A 208 -8.91 19.53 7.41
N SER A 209 -7.60 19.56 7.20
CA SER A 209 -6.91 20.58 6.40
C SER A 209 -5.55 20.05 5.95
N PRO A 210 -4.97 20.52 4.84
CA PRO A 210 -3.66 20.04 4.39
C PRO A 210 -2.57 20.23 5.44
N GLY A 211 -1.79 19.19 5.69
CA GLY A 211 -0.51 19.25 6.41
C GLY A 211 0.65 19.78 5.55
N GLU A 212 1.86 19.76 6.10
CA GLU A 212 3.05 20.33 5.45
C GLU A 212 3.39 19.68 4.09
N GLU A 213 3.22 18.36 3.98
CA GLU A 213 3.50 17.60 2.76
C GLU A 213 2.29 17.42 1.84
N THR A 214 1.15 18.05 2.15
CA THR A 214 -0.13 17.90 1.46
C THR A 214 -0.54 19.22 0.80
N LEU A 215 -0.90 19.19 -0.48
CA LEU A 215 -1.38 20.39 -1.20
C LEU A 215 -2.82 20.74 -0.85
N GLU A 216 -3.66 19.72 -0.72
CA GLU A 216 -5.08 19.85 -0.39
C GLU A 216 -5.58 18.54 0.21
N THR A 217 -6.59 18.65 1.06
CA THR A 217 -7.39 17.53 1.55
C THR A 217 -8.82 17.73 1.09
N GLN A 218 -9.53 16.64 0.81
CA GLN A 218 -10.91 16.72 0.37
C GLN A 218 -11.67 15.45 0.73
N LEU A 219 -12.93 15.61 1.14
CA LEU A 219 -13.89 14.53 1.27
C LEU A 219 -14.52 14.24 -0.11
N PHE A 220 -14.29 13.03 -0.61
CA PHE A 220 -14.90 12.55 -1.84
C PHE A 220 -16.10 11.69 -1.54
N ASP A 221 -17.23 12.03 -2.15
CA ASP A 221 -18.35 11.10 -2.29
C ASP A 221 -17.87 9.84 -3.04
N LEU A 222 -18.40 8.67 -2.68
CA LEU A 222 -17.91 7.38 -3.20
C LEU A 222 -17.97 7.25 -4.73
N ASP A 223 -18.94 7.92 -5.36
CA ASP A 223 -19.14 7.95 -6.82
C ASP A 223 -18.26 8.99 -7.53
N SER A 224 -17.62 9.88 -6.76
CA SER A 224 -16.86 11.03 -7.26
C SER A 224 -15.35 10.89 -7.03
N ILE A 225 -14.91 9.73 -6.52
CA ILE A 225 -13.50 9.41 -6.30
C ILE A 225 -12.71 9.51 -7.62
N PRO A 226 -11.63 10.29 -7.69
CA PRO A 226 -10.89 10.53 -8.93
C PRO A 226 -9.88 9.40 -9.22
N PHE A 227 -10.38 8.21 -9.59
CA PHE A 227 -9.55 7.01 -9.78
C PHE A 227 -8.38 7.14 -10.77
N GLU A 228 -8.51 8.02 -11.77
CA GLU A 228 -7.46 8.29 -12.77
C GLU A 228 -6.39 9.28 -12.26
N LYS A 229 -6.61 9.89 -11.09
CA LYS A 229 -5.67 10.83 -10.44
C LYS A 229 -5.14 10.29 -9.12
N LEU A 230 -5.27 8.99 -8.86
CA LEU A 230 -4.69 8.35 -7.69
C LEU A 230 -3.20 8.10 -7.89
N ALA A 231 -2.41 8.36 -6.84
CA ALA A 231 -0.95 8.25 -6.89
C ALA A 231 -0.45 6.80 -6.99
N PHE A 232 -1.12 5.88 -6.28
CA PHE A 232 -0.60 4.53 -6.06
C PHE A 232 -1.65 3.45 -6.30
N SER A 233 -1.22 2.32 -6.85
CA SER A 233 -2.08 1.18 -7.11
C SER A 233 -2.63 0.55 -5.83
N SER A 234 -1.88 0.64 -4.71
CA SER A 234 -2.34 0.19 -3.40
C SER A 234 -3.61 0.93 -2.98
N VAL A 235 -3.63 2.26 -3.12
CA VAL A 235 -4.79 3.10 -2.82
C VAL A 235 -5.97 2.76 -3.74
N LYS A 236 -5.71 2.57 -5.03
CA LYS A 236 -6.75 2.17 -6.00
C LYS A 236 -7.41 0.86 -5.60
N ILE A 237 -6.62 -0.15 -5.22
CA ILE A 237 -7.11 -1.45 -4.74
C ILE A 237 -7.94 -1.29 -3.47
N VAL A 238 -7.42 -0.56 -2.46
CA VAL A 238 -8.14 -0.33 -1.20
C VAL A 238 -9.50 0.32 -1.43
N LEU A 239 -9.56 1.38 -2.25
CA LEU A 239 -10.81 2.08 -2.56
C LEU A 239 -11.77 1.21 -3.36
N GLN A 240 -11.30 0.44 -4.35
CA GLN A 240 -12.13 -0.48 -5.11
C GLN A 240 -12.73 -1.60 -4.23
N SER A 241 -11.91 -2.19 -3.37
CA SER A 241 -12.38 -3.16 -2.36
C SER A 241 -13.42 -2.54 -1.44
N TYR A 242 -13.23 -1.28 -1.04
CA TYR A 242 -14.16 -0.57 -0.16
C TYR A 242 -15.51 -0.31 -0.83
N LEU A 243 -15.51 0.13 -2.09
CA LEU A 243 -16.75 0.28 -2.86
C LEU A 243 -17.52 -1.05 -2.98
N GLU A 244 -16.81 -2.16 -3.15
CA GLU A 244 -17.44 -3.47 -3.25
C GLU A 244 -17.98 -3.97 -1.89
N ASP A 245 -17.25 -3.76 -0.80
CA ASP A 245 -17.71 -4.10 0.55
C ASP A 245 -18.93 -3.28 0.97
N ILE A 246 -18.99 -2.01 0.58
CA ILE A 246 -20.18 -1.16 0.78
C ILE A 246 -21.39 -1.71 0.02
N LYS A 247 -21.23 -2.15 -1.24
CA LYS A 247 -22.33 -2.78 -2.00
C LYS A 247 -22.83 -4.07 -1.37
N ARG A 248 -21.95 -4.81 -0.68
CA ARG A 248 -22.28 -6.06 0.02
C ARG A 248 -22.80 -5.85 1.44
N ASP A 249 -22.82 -4.61 1.91
CA ASP A 249 -23.12 -4.23 3.30
C ASP A 249 -22.28 -5.03 4.32
N ARG A 250 -21.02 -5.31 3.97
CA ARG A 250 -20.12 -6.10 4.83
C ARG A 250 -18.67 -5.80 4.52
N TYR A 251 -17.96 -5.32 5.54
CA TYR A 251 -16.51 -5.14 5.48
C TYR A 251 -15.78 -6.47 5.63
N SER A 252 -14.81 -6.70 4.73
CA SER A 252 -13.88 -7.82 4.77
C SER A 252 -12.46 -7.30 4.97
N PHE A 253 -11.57 -8.14 5.49
CA PHE A 253 -10.14 -7.85 5.47
C PHE A 253 -9.57 -8.28 4.11
N HIS A 254 -8.87 -7.39 3.43
CA HIS A 254 -8.30 -7.62 2.10
C HIS A 254 -6.79 -7.82 2.19
N HIS A 255 -6.30 -8.96 1.74
CA HIS A 255 -4.86 -9.21 1.66
C HIS A 255 -4.46 -9.50 0.21
N GLY A 256 -3.25 -9.06 -0.18
CA GLY A 256 -2.76 -9.31 -1.52
C GLY A 256 -1.33 -8.87 -1.77
N THR A 257 -0.78 -9.33 -2.90
CA THR A 257 0.54 -8.93 -3.37
C THR A 257 0.42 -8.14 -4.67
N ILE A 258 0.99 -6.94 -4.70
CA ILE A 258 1.09 -6.11 -5.90
C ILE A 258 2.41 -6.43 -6.59
N VAL A 259 2.33 -7.17 -7.69
CA VAL A 259 3.48 -7.57 -8.49
C VAL A 259 3.79 -6.49 -9.51
N LYS A 260 4.57 -5.48 -9.10
CA LYS A 260 5.05 -4.43 -10.01
C LYS A 260 6.16 -4.95 -10.92
N GLN A 261 6.19 -4.48 -12.16
CA GLN A 261 7.37 -4.55 -13.03
C GLN A 261 8.15 -3.22 -12.98
N PRO A 262 9.50 -3.24 -13.05
CA PRO A 262 10.29 -2.01 -13.13
C PRO A 262 9.85 -1.08 -14.27
N GLY A 263 9.76 0.22 -13.99
CA GLY A 263 9.38 1.24 -14.99
C GLY A 263 7.89 1.35 -15.29
N VAL A 264 7.04 0.50 -14.70
CA VAL A 264 5.57 0.63 -14.73
C VAL A 264 5.13 1.79 -13.84
N ALA A 265 4.03 2.44 -14.21
CA ALA A 265 3.47 3.54 -13.44
C ALA A 265 3.01 3.08 -12.04
N ALA A 266 3.16 3.98 -11.06
CA ALA A 266 2.90 3.67 -9.65
C ALA A 266 1.43 3.32 -9.37
N ASP A 267 0.51 3.82 -10.19
CA ASP A 267 -0.94 3.68 -10.10
C ASP A 267 -1.51 2.42 -10.78
N ILE A 268 -0.78 1.78 -11.70
CA ILE A 268 -1.27 0.59 -12.43
C ILE A 268 -1.29 -0.66 -11.51
N PRO A 269 -2.45 -1.24 -11.18
CA PRO A 269 -2.52 -2.45 -10.36
C PRO A 269 -2.07 -3.69 -11.17
N GLN A 270 -1.24 -4.52 -10.55
CA GLN A 270 -0.78 -5.81 -11.08
C GLN A 270 -0.82 -6.81 -9.93
N PHE A 271 -1.64 -7.85 -10.02
CA PHE A 271 -1.91 -8.80 -8.94
C PHE A 271 -1.48 -10.21 -9.31
N SER A 272 -1.09 -11.01 -8.32
CA SER A 272 -0.92 -12.46 -8.40
C SER A 272 -1.68 -13.15 -7.29
#